data_AF-A0A8S2Z3V7-F1
#
_entry.id   AF-A0A8S2Z3V7-F1
#
_cell.length_a   1.000
_cell.length_b   1.000
_cell.length_c   1.000
_cell.angle_alpha   90.00
_cell.angle_beta   90.00
_cell.angle_gamma   90.00
#
_symmetry.space_group_name_H-M   'P 1'
#
loop_
_entity.id
_entity.type
_entity.pdbx_description
1 polymer ?
#
loop_
_entity_poly.entity_id
_entity_poly.type
_entity_poly.pdbx_seq_one_letter_code
_entity_poly.pdbx_strand_id
1 'polypeptide(L)'
;MNTVADFLFFSIFAYILAFVQLAKISDNSKLIQVKIFENAAEVEHLLKPMELPLSFSDDEWNDIHSSTIRLLNNDINIKSQTIFKSKHSMNNQLVYIRKSTSYDGAYKMVTCRMIDETQNLVQELNTGRYYIVNNQQIEYTNFPSIKSQYLLNFTFNKELPLDELVHISYLHYNLSWTLRYNLQ
;
A
#
# COMPACT_ATOMS: atom_id res chain seq x y z
N MET A 1 -29.54 24.84 -52.83
CA MET A 1 -28.55 24.09 -52.03
C MET A 1 -28.31 24.88 -50.75
N ASN A 2 -28.76 24.36 -49.60
CA ASN A 2 -28.76 25.09 -48.32
C ASN A 2 -27.47 24.81 -47.54
N THR A 3 -26.41 25.52 -47.91
CA THR A 3 -25.05 25.37 -47.37
C THR A 3 -24.93 25.57 -45.85
N VAL A 4 -25.87 26.30 -45.24
CA VAL A 4 -25.89 26.57 -43.79
C VAL A 4 -26.41 25.37 -42.99
N ALA A 5 -27.39 24.62 -43.53
CA ALA A 5 -27.94 23.44 -42.87
C ALA A 5 -26.92 22.30 -42.85
N ASP A 6 -26.17 22.14 -43.94
CA ASP A 6 -25.11 21.14 -44.04
C ASP A 6 -23.97 21.46 -43.07
N PHE A 7 -23.56 22.73 -42.94
CA PHE A 7 -22.52 23.15 -42.00
C PHE A 7 -22.92 22.92 -40.53
N LEU A 8 -24.18 23.19 -40.17
CA LEU A 8 -24.69 22.91 -38.82
C LEU A 8 -24.74 21.41 -38.53
N PHE A 9 -25.14 20.60 -39.51
CA PHE A 9 -25.14 19.15 -39.36
C PHE A 9 -23.73 18.59 -39.16
N PHE A 10 -22.75 19.04 -39.94
CA PHE A 10 -21.36 18.61 -39.79
C PHE A 10 -20.72 19.07 -38.48
N SER A 11 -21.01 20.28 -38.01
CA SER A 11 -20.48 20.79 -36.74
C SER A 11 -21.09 20.08 -35.52
N ILE A 12 -22.40 19.79 -35.54
CA ILE A 12 -23.05 18.98 -34.50
C ILE A 12 -22.51 17.55 -34.50
N PHE A 13 -22.35 16.95 -35.68
CA PHE A 13 -21.82 15.59 -35.80
C PHE A 13 -20.36 15.51 -35.31
N ALA A 14 -19.52 16.48 -35.66
CA ALA A 14 -18.15 16.56 -35.17
C ALA A 14 -18.08 16.77 -33.64
N TYR A 15 -18.98 17.59 -33.09
CA TYR A 15 -19.07 17.82 -31.64
C TYR A 15 -19.51 16.54 -30.90
N ILE A 16 -20.51 15.83 -31.42
CA ILE A 16 -20.94 14.53 -30.87
C ILE A 16 -19.81 13.50 -30.97
N LEU A 17 -19.09 13.45 -32.10
CA LEU A 17 -17.96 12.53 -32.27
C LEU A 17 -16.83 12.82 -31.29
N ALA A 18 -16.51 14.10 -31.07
CA ALA A 18 -15.53 14.54 -30.08
C ALA A 18 -15.98 14.19 -28.66
N PHE A 19 -17.27 14.38 -28.33
CA PHE A 19 -17.84 14.02 -27.03
C PHE A 19 -17.84 12.50 -26.80
N VAL A 20 -18.12 11.70 -27.82
CA VAL A 20 -18.06 10.23 -27.76
C VAL A 20 -16.61 9.74 -27.60
N GLN A 21 -15.63 10.40 -28.25
CA GLN A 21 -14.22 10.09 -28.02
C GLN A 21 -13.75 10.52 -26.62
N LEU A 22 -14.18 11.66 -26.11
CA LEU A 22 -13.91 12.09 -24.74
C LEU A 22 -14.58 11.18 -23.69
N ALA A 23 -15.80 10.69 -23.95
CA ALA A 23 -16.47 9.72 -23.09
C ALA A 23 -15.79 8.33 -23.13
N LYS A 24 -15.21 7.94 -24.28
CA LYS A 24 -14.35 6.74 -24.36
C LYS A 24 -13.02 6.89 -23.62
N ILE A 25 -12.59 8.11 -23.32
CA ILE A 25 -11.38 8.37 -22.52
C ILE A 25 -11.66 8.29 -21.01
N SER A 26 -12.93 8.25 -20.57
CA SER A 26 -13.28 8.27 -19.15
C SER A 26 -13.68 6.93 -18.52
N ASP A 27 -13.36 5.79 -19.15
CA ASP A 27 -13.60 4.47 -18.54
C ASP A 27 -12.30 3.66 -18.38
N ASN A 28 -11.22 4.34 -17.97
CA ASN A 28 -10.10 3.71 -17.28
C ASN A 28 -10.48 3.40 -15.82
N SER A 29 -11.65 2.79 -15.61
CA SER A 29 -11.94 2.11 -14.35
C SER A 29 -10.86 1.05 -14.19
N LYS A 30 -10.14 1.08 -13.05
CA LYS A 30 -9.05 0.15 -12.73
C LYS A 30 -9.54 -1.27 -12.94
N LEU A 31 -9.23 -1.85 -14.10
CA LEU A 31 -9.68 -3.19 -14.44
C LEU A 31 -8.83 -4.16 -13.64
N ILE A 32 -9.37 -4.61 -12.51
CA ILE A 32 -8.79 -5.65 -11.68
C ILE A 32 -9.31 -6.97 -12.22
N GLN A 33 -8.43 -7.77 -12.80
CA GLN A 33 -8.72 -9.16 -13.16
C GLN A 33 -8.26 -10.07 -12.02
N VAL A 34 -9.09 -11.02 -11.65
CA VAL A 34 -8.77 -12.01 -10.62
C VAL A 34 -8.93 -13.39 -11.22
N LYS A 35 -7.84 -14.15 -11.31
CA LYS A 35 -7.86 -15.56 -11.71
C LYS A 35 -7.72 -16.42 -10.46
N ILE A 36 -8.73 -17.24 -10.18
CA ILE A 36 -8.79 -18.05 -8.97
C ILE A 36 -8.26 -19.45 -9.28
N PHE A 37 -7.32 -19.88 -8.44
CA PHE A 37 -6.80 -21.23 -8.32
C PHE A 37 -7.22 -21.79 -6.95
N GLU A 38 -7.19 -23.11 -6.76
CA GLU A 38 -7.77 -23.77 -5.58
C GLU A 38 -7.51 -23.05 -4.24
N ASN A 39 -6.26 -22.69 -3.95
CA ASN A 39 -5.83 -22.05 -2.71
C ASN A 39 -5.22 -20.65 -2.90
N ALA A 40 -5.29 -20.10 -4.11
CA ALA A 40 -4.62 -18.85 -4.48
C ALA A 40 -5.43 -18.05 -5.48
N ALA A 41 -5.27 -16.73 -5.53
CA ALA A 41 -5.78 -15.93 -6.64
C ALA A 41 -4.66 -15.08 -7.23
N GLU A 42 -4.52 -15.10 -8.54
CA GLU A 42 -3.73 -14.11 -9.25
C GLU A 42 -4.55 -12.84 -9.41
N VAL A 43 -4.07 -11.74 -8.83
CA VAL A 43 -4.63 -10.41 -8.99
C VAL A 43 -3.79 -9.69 -10.04
N GLU A 44 -4.43 -9.27 -11.11
CA GLU A 44 -3.82 -8.50 -12.19
C GLU A 44 -4.53 -7.16 -12.31
N HIS A 45 -3.80 -6.06 -12.30
CA HIS A 45 -4.40 -4.74 -12.52
C HIS A 45 -3.49 -3.79 -13.27
N LEU A 46 -4.11 -2.82 -13.94
CA LEU A 46 -3.41 -1.76 -14.63
C LEU A 46 -2.91 -0.69 -13.65
N LEU A 47 -1.69 -0.21 -13.90
CA LEU A 47 -1.10 0.93 -13.21
C LEU A 47 -0.35 1.83 -14.18
N LYS A 48 -0.30 3.13 -13.87
CA LYS A 48 0.61 4.08 -14.50
C LYS A 48 1.94 4.12 -13.73
N PRO A 49 3.10 4.34 -14.38
CA PRO A 49 4.39 4.49 -13.69
C PRO A 49 4.39 5.52 -12.56
N MET A 50 3.58 6.59 -12.67
CA MET A 50 3.42 7.60 -11.62
C MET A 50 2.74 7.08 -10.34
N GLU A 51 2.08 5.91 -10.39
CA GLU A 51 1.48 5.24 -9.23
C GLU A 51 2.51 4.40 -8.45
N LEU A 52 3.76 4.29 -8.94
CA LEU A 52 4.87 3.71 -8.18
C LEU A 52 5.49 4.74 -7.23
N PRO A 53 5.95 4.34 -6.03
CA PRO A 53 5.89 2.99 -5.47
C PRO A 53 4.48 2.60 -5.00
N LEU A 54 4.13 1.31 -5.14
CA LEU A 54 2.88 0.76 -4.61
C LEU A 54 2.99 0.55 -3.10
N SER A 55 1.92 0.88 -2.38
CA SER A 55 1.81 0.68 -0.93
C SER A 55 0.84 -0.44 -0.61
N PHE A 56 1.25 -1.33 0.28
CA PHE A 56 0.45 -2.41 0.85
C PHE A 56 0.47 -2.30 2.37
N SER A 57 -0.67 -2.52 3.01
CA SER A 57 -0.71 -2.71 4.47
C SER A 57 -0.02 -4.00 4.89
N ASP A 58 0.36 -4.11 6.16
CA ASP A 58 0.91 -5.37 6.71
C ASP A 58 -0.03 -6.56 6.48
N ASP A 59 -1.36 -6.35 6.58
CA ASP A 59 -2.37 -7.41 6.40
C ASP A 59 -2.39 -7.90 4.93
N GLU A 60 -2.51 -6.97 3.97
CA GLU A 60 -2.47 -7.29 2.53
C GLU A 60 -1.15 -7.94 2.13
N TRP A 61 -0.03 -7.43 2.64
CA TRP A 61 1.29 -7.96 2.29
C TRP A 61 1.50 -9.39 2.78
N ASN A 62 0.96 -9.74 3.95
CA ASN A 62 1.06 -11.10 4.48
C ASN A 62 0.29 -12.12 3.64
N ASP A 63 -0.76 -11.68 2.96
CA ASP A 63 -1.54 -12.52 2.06
C ASP A 63 -0.92 -12.60 0.65
N ILE A 64 -0.06 -11.64 0.28
CA ILE A 64 0.66 -11.62 -1.01
C ILE A 64 1.92 -12.47 -0.95
N HIS A 65 2.10 -13.34 -1.94
CA HIS A 65 3.38 -14.00 -2.15
C HIS A 65 4.35 -13.08 -2.89
N SER A 66 5.11 -12.30 -2.12
CA SER A 66 6.00 -11.24 -2.64
C SER A 66 6.90 -11.62 -3.83
N SER A 67 7.35 -12.87 -3.94
CA SER A 67 8.19 -13.30 -5.07
C SER A 67 7.43 -13.50 -6.40
N THR A 68 6.10 -13.50 -6.37
CA THR A 68 5.22 -13.64 -7.54
C THR A 68 4.88 -12.31 -8.18
N ILE A 69 5.22 -11.21 -7.53
CA ILE A 69 4.97 -9.86 -8.04
C ILE A 69 5.76 -9.67 -9.34
N ARG A 70 5.07 -9.31 -10.42
CA ARG A 70 5.63 -9.07 -11.75
C ARG A 70 4.96 -7.86 -12.40
N LEU A 71 5.74 -7.08 -13.15
CA LEU A 71 5.17 -6.17 -14.15
C LEU A 71 5.12 -6.89 -15.50
N LEU A 72 3.97 -6.83 -16.16
CA LEU A 72 3.74 -7.44 -17.46
C LEU A 72 3.52 -6.32 -18.49
N ASN A 73 4.43 -6.25 -19.45
CA ASN A 73 4.30 -5.49 -20.71
C ASN A 73 5.49 -5.89 -21.61
N ASN A 74 5.31 -5.88 -22.93
CA ASN A 74 6.28 -6.42 -23.89
C ASN A 74 7.58 -5.60 -23.96
N ASP A 75 7.55 -4.32 -23.58
CA ASP A 75 8.68 -3.39 -23.74
C ASP A 75 9.31 -2.92 -22.41
N ILE A 76 8.99 -3.56 -21.29
CA ILE A 76 9.51 -3.16 -19.97
C ILE A 76 10.74 -3.98 -19.60
N ASN A 77 11.88 -3.28 -19.53
CA ASN A 77 13.11 -3.84 -18.98
C ASN A 77 13.32 -3.35 -17.53
N ILE A 78 13.04 -4.23 -16.57
CA ILE A 78 13.23 -3.96 -15.14
C ILE A 78 14.70 -4.20 -14.77
N LYS A 79 15.34 -3.19 -14.18
CA LYS A 79 16.70 -3.27 -13.62
C LYS A 79 16.69 -3.94 -12.25
N SER A 80 15.77 -3.52 -11.39
CA SER A 80 15.64 -4.02 -10.02
C SER A 80 14.23 -3.82 -9.49
N GLN A 81 13.83 -4.71 -8.60
CA GLN A 81 12.64 -4.59 -7.78
C GLN A 81 13.09 -4.40 -6.33
N THR A 82 12.56 -3.37 -5.67
CA THR A 82 12.89 -3.06 -4.28
C THR A 82 11.62 -3.11 -3.45
N ILE A 83 11.68 -3.84 -2.34
CA ILE A 83 10.62 -3.91 -1.34
C ILE A 83 11.19 -3.32 -0.06
N PHE A 84 10.52 -2.32 0.50
CA PHE A 84 10.89 -1.78 1.80
C PHE A 84 9.70 -1.74 2.74
N LYS A 85 9.92 -2.13 3.99
CA LYS A 85 8.93 -1.98 5.05
C LYS A 85 9.10 -0.59 5.67
N SER A 86 8.14 0.29 5.45
CA SER A 86 8.01 1.53 6.19
C SER A 86 7.43 1.20 7.57
N LYS A 87 8.28 1.22 8.59
CA LYS A 87 7.87 1.17 9.99
C LYS A 87 7.83 2.59 10.52
N HIS A 88 6.72 2.98 11.15
CA HIS A 88 6.71 4.24 11.89
C HIS A 88 7.66 4.12 13.08
N SER A 89 8.65 5.00 13.15
CA SER A 89 9.59 5.01 14.27
C SER A 89 8.87 5.44 15.53
N MET A 90 9.11 4.71 16.62
CA MET A 90 8.62 5.12 17.94
C MET A 90 9.58 6.11 18.62
N ASN A 91 10.70 6.48 17.99
CA ASN A 91 11.64 7.44 18.56
C ASN A 91 10.96 8.80 18.82
N ASN A 92 11.32 9.42 19.94
CA ASN A 92 10.73 10.62 20.52
C ASN A 92 9.26 10.53 20.93
N GLN A 93 8.59 9.39 20.77
CA GLN A 93 7.22 9.21 21.24
C GLN A 93 7.14 9.01 22.75
N LEU A 94 6.00 9.37 23.32
CA LEU A 94 5.69 9.11 24.73
C LEU A 94 5.35 7.63 24.92
N VAL A 95 5.89 7.05 25.98
CA VAL A 95 5.65 5.66 26.38
C VAL A 95 5.51 5.59 27.91
N TYR A 96 4.77 4.62 28.40
CA TYR A 96 4.74 4.27 29.82
C TYR A 96 5.61 3.05 30.07
N ILE A 97 6.42 3.07 31.11
CA ILE A 97 7.19 1.91 31.54
C ILE A 97 6.67 1.35 32.86
N ARG A 98 6.53 0.02 32.92
CA ARG A 98 6.26 -0.72 34.15
C ARG A 98 7.55 -0.86 34.96
N LYS A 99 7.65 -0.09 36.04
CA LYS A 99 8.76 -0.18 37.00
C LYS A 99 8.32 -0.96 38.23
N SER A 100 9.00 -2.05 38.55
CA SER A 100 8.70 -2.81 39.76
C SER A 100 8.91 -1.93 41.00
N THR A 101 7.89 -1.89 41.86
CA THR A 101 7.96 -1.27 43.18
C THR A 101 8.16 -2.37 44.21
N SER A 102 9.41 -2.83 44.35
CA SER A 102 9.85 -3.81 45.36
C SER A 102 9.13 -5.18 45.36
N TYR A 103 9.51 -6.04 46.31
CA TYR A 103 9.33 -7.51 46.32
C TYR A 103 7.89 -8.04 46.16
N ASP A 104 6.87 -7.20 46.24
CA ASP A 104 5.46 -7.60 46.32
C ASP A 104 4.76 -7.72 44.95
N GLY A 105 5.53 -7.70 43.85
CA GLY A 105 5.00 -7.80 42.49
C GLY A 105 4.24 -6.57 41.98
N ALA A 106 4.02 -5.57 42.85
CA ALA A 106 3.45 -4.29 42.46
C ALA A 106 4.36 -3.55 41.47
N TYR A 107 3.75 -2.86 40.51
CA TYR A 107 4.45 -2.03 39.55
C TYR A 107 3.87 -0.62 39.53
N LYS A 108 4.73 0.36 39.28
CA LYS A 108 4.35 1.74 39.01
C LYS A 108 4.57 2.03 37.53
N MET A 109 3.59 2.70 36.92
CA MET A 109 3.73 3.25 35.58
C MET A 109 4.48 4.59 35.63
N VAL A 110 5.49 4.73 34.79
CA VAL A 110 6.29 5.95 34.69
C VAL A 110 6.26 6.44 33.25
N THR A 111 6.00 7.73 33.05
CA THR A 111 6.00 8.34 31.72
C THR A 111 7.43 8.62 31.25
N CYS A 112 7.74 8.12 30.07
CA CYS A 112 9.05 8.25 29.43
C CYS A 112 8.90 8.71 27.97
N ARG A 113 10.00 9.18 27.40
CA ARG A 113 10.19 9.40 25.96
C ARG A 113 11.08 8.30 25.41
N MET A 114 10.67 7.65 24.33
CA MET A 114 11.53 6.71 23.60
C MET A 114 12.66 7.48 22.94
N ILE A 115 13.91 7.07 23.18
CA ILE A 115 15.10 7.68 22.61
C ILE A 115 15.61 6.83 21.47
N ASP A 116 15.67 5.52 21.68
CA ASP A 116 16.06 4.54 20.67
C ASP A 116 15.23 3.26 20.83
N GLU A 117 14.30 3.05 19.90
CA GLU A 117 13.42 1.88 19.84
C GLU A 117 14.15 0.57 19.53
N THR A 118 15.36 0.62 18.96
CA THR A 118 16.13 -0.61 18.64
C THR A 118 16.75 -1.23 19.88
N GLN A 119 17.13 -0.37 20.83
CA GLN A 119 17.69 -0.76 22.12
C GLN A 119 16.68 -0.67 23.26
N ASN A 120 15.43 -0.27 22.98
CA ASN A 120 14.43 0.09 23.99
C ASN A 120 14.97 1.10 25.02
N LEU A 121 15.76 2.05 24.56
CA LEU A 121 16.30 3.13 25.38
C LEU A 121 15.22 4.20 25.57
N VAL A 122 14.86 4.45 26.82
CA VAL A 122 13.85 5.44 27.19
C VAL A 122 14.41 6.46 28.17
N GLN A 123 13.90 7.68 28.14
CA GLN A 123 14.21 8.75 29.09
C GLN A 123 12.97 9.07 29.93
N GLU A 124 13.06 8.94 31.25
CA GLU A 124 12.00 9.36 32.18
C GLU A 124 11.86 10.89 32.19
N LEU A 125 10.63 11.38 31.97
CA LEU A 125 10.39 12.82 31.82
C LEU A 125 10.60 13.61 33.11
N ASN A 126 10.30 13.00 34.27
CA ASN A 126 10.37 13.68 35.56
C ASN A 126 11.80 13.79 36.10
N THR A 127 12.63 12.79 35.84
CA THR A 127 13.98 12.68 36.42
C THR A 127 15.10 12.88 35.40
N GLY A 128 14.78 12.83 34.10
CA GLY A 128 15.75 12.87 33.01
C GLY A 128 16.61 11.62 32.88
N ARG A 129 16.37 10.57 33.69
CA ARG A 129 17.17 9.35 33.71
C ARG A 129 16.87 8.45 32.51
N TYR A 130 17.90 7.77 32.03
CA TYR A 130 17.83 6.84 30.93
C TYR A 130 17.75 5.39 31.42
N TYR A 131 16.94 4.58 30.76
CA TYR A 131 16.77 3.17 31.06
C TYR A 131 16.71 2.37 29.76
N ILE A 132 17.32 1.19 29.77
CA ILE A 132 17.04 0.14 28.78
C ILE A 132 15.99 -0.77 29.42
N VAL A 133 14.86 -0.95 28.76
CA VAL A 133 13.71 -1.70 29.29
C VAL A 133 13.32 -2.83 28.35
N ASN A 134 12.70 -3.89 28.89
CA ASN A 134 12.18 -4.96 28.05
C ASN A 134 10.92 -4.51 27.30
N ASN A 135 10.67 -5.04 26.09
CA ASN A 135 9.47 -4.74 25.30
C ASN A 135 8.17 -4.93 26.09
N GLN A 136 8.11 -5.97 26.94
CA GLN A 136 6.94 -6.29 27.76
C GLN A 136 6.65 -5.25 28.86
N GLN A 137 7.63 -4.41 29.18
CA GLN A 137 7.51 -3.35 30.18
C GLN A 137 7.10 -2.02 29.56
N ILE A 138 7.10 -1.89 28.23
CA ILE A 138 6.74 -0.67 27.52
C ILE A 138 5.27 -0.75 27.09
N GLU A 139 4.51 0.27 27.46
CA GLU A 139 3.17 0.52 26.95
C GLU A 139 3.17 1.82 26.14
N TYR A 140 2.76 1.76 24.89
CA TYR A 140 2.74 2.92 24.00
C TYR A 140 1.48 3.76 24.23
N THR A 141 1.62 5.07 24.42
CA THR A 141 0.47 5.97 24.69
C THR A 141 -0.47 6.07 23.50
N ASN A 142 0.12 6.11 22.30
CA ASN A 142 -0.57 6.11 21.04
C ASN A 142 0.19 5.12 20.16
N PHE A 143 -0.41 3.99 19.83
CA PHE A 143 0.03 3.31 18.62
C PHE A 143 -0.22 4.29 17.47
N PRO A 144 0.78 4.63 16.65
CA PRO A 144 0.52 5.39 15.44
C PRO A 144 -0.54 4.61 14.68
N SER A 145 -1.66 5.27 14.37
CA SER A 145 -2.74 4.72 13.54
C SER A 145 -2.27 4.35 12.14
N ILE A 146 -1.06 4.81 11.79
CA ILE A 146 -0.33 4.42 10.59
C ILE A 146 0.21 3.01 10.81
N LYS A 147 -0.59 2.01 10.41
CA LYS A 147 -0.14 0.63 10.24
C LYS A 147 1.15 0.63 9.42
N SER A 148 2.08 -0.28 9.74
CA SER A 148 3.27 -0.47 8.91
C SER A 148 2.84 -0.77 7.47
N GLN A 149 3.59 -0.23 6.51
CA GLN A 149 3.31 -0.38 5.09
C GLN A 149 4.51 -0.97 4.39
N TYR A 150 4.27 -1.89 3.46
CA TYR A 150 5.25 -2.35 2.51
C TYR A 150 5.14 -1.52 1.24
N LEU A 151 6.28 -0.97 0.82
CA LEU A 151 6.39 -0.17 -0.37
C LEU A 151 7.20 -0.94 -1.40
N LEU A 152 6.58 -1.17 -2.55
CA LEU A 152 7.14 -1.89 -3.68
C LEU A 152 7.47 -0.89 -4.78
N ASN A 153 8.72 -0.91 -5.23
CA ASN A 153 9.17 -0.09 -6.33
C ASN A 153 9.90 -0.92 -7.41
N PHE A 154 9.85 -0.42 -8.64
CA PHE A 154 10.58 -0.95 -9.77
C PHE A 154 11.49 0.12 -10.33
N THR A 155 12.74 -0.24 -10.57
CA THR A 155 13.68 0.59 -11.32
C THR A 155 13.80 0.04 -12.73
N PHE A 156 13.66 0.89 -13.72
CA PHE A 156 13.68 0.50 -15.14
C PHE A 156 15.04 0.82 -15.77
N ASN A 157 15.41 0.06 -16.81
CA ASN A 157 16.61 0.36 -17.60
C ASN A 157 16.42 1.58 -18.50
N LYS A 158 15.16 1.89 -18.85
CA LYS A 158 14.75 3.08 -19.60
C LYS A 158 13.54 3.67 -18.89
N GLU A 159 13.48 5.00 -18.79
CA GLU A 159 12.30 5.67 -18.23
C GLU A 159 11.06 5.33 -19.05
N LEU A 160 10.00 4.91 -18.35
CA LEU A 160 8.70 4.68 -18.95
C LEU A 160 7.94 6.01 -19.05
N PRO A 161 7.26 6.29 -20.18
CA PRO A 161 6.31 7.39 -20.25
C PRO A 161 5.29 7.32 -19.12
N LEU A 162 5.03 8.44 -18.46
CA LEU A 162 4.15 8.50 -17.27
C LEU A 162 2.70 8.07 -17.56
N ASP A 163 2.28 8.13 -18.82
CA ASP A 163 0.94 7.75 -19.27
C ASP A 163 0.86 6.33 -19.83
N GLU A 164 1.98 5.61 -19.92
CA GLU A 164 1.96 4.22 -20.35
C GLU A 164 1.29 3.35 -19.27
N LEU A 165 0.37 2.50 -19.68
CA LEU A 165 -0.28 1.56 -18.77
C LEU A 165 0.54 0.28 -18.69
N VAL A 166 0.79 -0.18 -17.47
CA VAL A 166 1.54 -1.40 -17.18
C VAL A 166 0.66 -2.32 -16.36
N HIS A 167 0.69 -3.61 -16.64
CA HIS A 167 0.01 -4.59 -15.80
C HIS A 167 0.93 -4.98 -14.64
N ILE A 168 0.41 -5.01 -13.42
CA ILE A 168 1.04 -5.73 -12.32
C ILE A 168 0.23 -6.97 -12.01
N SER A 169 0.93 -8.09 -11.80
CA SER A 169 0.35 -9.35 -11.36
C SER A 169 1.04 -9.83 -10.08
N TYR A 170 0.27 -10.38 -9.15
CA TYR A 170 0.76 -11.06 -7.96
C TYR A 170 -0.23 -12.11 -7.46
N LEU A 171 0.27 -13.14 -6.75
CA LEU A 171 -0.56 -14.16 -6.12
C LEU A 171 -0.92 -13.76 -4.69
N HIS A 172 -2.20 -13.92 -4.35
CA HIS A 172 -2.77 -13.84 -3.02
C HIS A 172 -3.06 -15.27 -2.54
N TYR A 173 -2.57 -15.65 -1.36
CA TYR A 173 -2.80 -16.97 -0.75
C TYR A 173 -3.83 -16.91 0.38
N ASN A 174 -4.20 -18.08 0.89
CA ASN A 174 -5.02 -18.24 2.09
C ASN A 174 -6.44 -17.64 1.98
N LEU A 175 -6.98 -17.63 0.76
CA LEU A 175 -8.32 -17.13 0.52
C LEU A 175 -9.36 -18.18 0.95
N SER A 176 -10.08 -17.86 2.02
CA SER A 176 -11.20 -18.68 2.52
C SER A 176 -12.46 -18.39 1.69
N TRP A 177 -12.57 -18.94 0.48
CA TRP A 177 -13.76 -18.73 -0.36
C TRP A 177 -14.90 -19.68 0.03
N THR A 178 -16.09 -19.15 0.28
CA THR A 178 -17.34 -19.95 0.27
C THR A 178 -17.88 -20.05 -1.16
N LEU A 179 -17.70 -21.21 -1.79
CA LEU A 179 -18.37 -21.55 -3.04
C LEU A 179 -19.88 -21.71 -2.77
N ARG A 180 -20.72 -20.87 -3.39
CA ARG A 180 -22.18 -21.08 -3.44
C ARG A 180 -22.54 -21.60 -4.82
N TYR A 181 -22.88 -22.89 -4.91
CA TYR A 181 -23.49 -23.44 -6.11
C TYR A 181 -24.93 -22.95 -6.20
N ASN A 182 -25.25 -22.20 -7.26
CA ASN A 182 -26.63 -21.91 -7.61
C ASN A 182 -27.04 -22.96 -8.66
N LEU A 183 -27.69 -24.03 -8.21
CA LEU A 183 -28.26 -25.03 -9.10
C LEU A 183 -29.58 -24.46 -9.63
N GLN A 184 -29.59 -24.07 -10.91
CA GLN A 184 -30.80 -23.75 -11.66
C GLN A 184 -31.47 -25.03 -12.16
#